data_AF-A0A7W0SWW1-F1
#
_entry.id   AF-A0A7W0SWW1-F1
#
_cell.length_a   1.000
_cell.length_b   1.000
_cell.length_c   1.000
_cell.angle_alpha   90.00
_cell.angle_beta   90.00
_cell.angle_gamma   90.00
#
_symmetry.space_group_name_H-M   'P 1'
#
loop_
_entity.id
_entity.type
_entity.pdbx_description
1 polymer ?
#
loop_
_entity_poly.entity_id
_entity_poly.type
_entity_poly.pdbx_seq_one_letter_code
_entity_poly.pdbx_strand_id
1 'polypeptide(L)' 'LEAGWMMASRSRNAIMLVRGRAGDQLPRPGKELLGVTRAMGYPPERDAGQFLEDYLRVTRRTRSVVERVFYG' A
#
# COMPACT_ATOMS: atom_id res chain seq x y z
N LEU A 1 -0.93 2.23 -15.24
CA LEU A 1 -2.01 1.76 -14.34
C LEU A 1 -1.64 0.44 -13.66
N GLU A 2 -0.90 -0.44 -14.32
CA GLU A 2 -0.37 -1.69 -13.74
C GLU A 2 0.27 -1.53 -12.36
N ALA A 3 1.17 -0.56 -12.18
CA ALA A 3 1.80 -0.31 -10.87
C ALA A 3 0.78 -0.01 -9.75
N GLY A 4 -0.32 0.70 -10.05
CA GLY A 4 -1.39 0.97 -9.10
C GLY A 4 -2.19 -0.26 -8.74
N TRP A 5 -2.52 -1.09 -9.75
CA TRP A 5 -3.16 -2.38 -9.53
C TRP A 5 -2.28 -3.31 -8.68
N MET A 6 -1.01 -3.46 -9.04
CA MET A 6 -0.06 -4.31 -8.32
C MET A 6 0.17 -3.82 -6.89
N MET A 7 0.32 -2.51 -6.67
CA MET A 7 0.46 -1.94 -5.34
C MET A 7 -0.77 -2.24 -4.48
N ALA A 8 -1.98 -1.98 -4.99
CA ALA A 8 -3.21 -2.21 -4.23
C ALA A 8 -3.42 -3.71 -3.91
N SER A 9 -3.21 -4.59 -4.89
CA SER A 9 -3.38 -6.03 -4.72
C SER A 9 -2.35 -6.61 -3.74
N ARG A 10 -1.08 -6.22 -3.85
CA ARG A 10 -0.03 -6.67 -2.91
C ARG A 10 -0.27 -6.15 -1.50
N SER A 11 -0.70 -4.89 -1.33
CA SER A 11 -1.03 -4.34 -0.02
C SER A 11 -2.18 -5.08 0.65
N ARG A 12 -3.27 -5.42 -0.08
CA ARG A 12 -4.37 -6.23 0.47
C ARG A 12 -3.92 -7.63 0.89
N ASN A 13 -3.08 -8.26 0.08
CA ASN A 13 -2.49 -9.56 0.42
C ASN A 13 -1.60 -9.47 1.67
N ALA A 14 -0.76 -8.44 1.77
CA ALA A 14 0.08 -8.20 2.94
C ALA A 14 -0.76 -7.94 4.21
N ILE A 15 -1.85 -7.17 4.11
CA ILE A 15 -2.79 -6.96 5.22
C ILE A 15 -3.39 -8.29 5.68
N MET A 16 -3.86 -9.13 4.75
CA MET A 16 -4.39 -10.46 5.07
C MET A 16 -3.35 -11.32 5.80
N LEU A 17 -2.13 -11.38 5.28
CA LEU A 17 -1.04 -12.18 5.86
C LEU A 17 -0.68 -11.73 7.28
N VAL A 18 -0.67 -10.42 7.53
CA VAL A 18 -0.23 -9.86 8.82
C VAL A 18 -1.33 -9.90 9.87
N ARG A 19 -2.59 -9.69 9.48
CA ARG A 19 -3.71 -9.52 10.42
C ARG A 19 -4.60 -10.76 10.55
N GLY A 20 -4.45 -11.73 9.65
CA GLY A 20 -5.34 -12.89 9.57
C GLY A 20 -6.76 -12.55 9.11
N ARG A 21 -6.99 -11.32 8.63
CA ARG A 21 -8.29 -10.85 8.14
C ARG A 21 -8.12 -9.88 6.98
N ALA A 22 -9.06 -9.93 6.05
CA ALA A 22 -9.08 -9.02 4.92
C ALA A 22 -9.23 -7.56 5.37
N GLY A 23 -8.62 -6.65 4.61
CA GLY A 23 -8.74 -5.22 4.81
C GLY A 23 -8.29 -4.46 3.56
N ASP A 24 -8.93 -3.31 3.35
CA ASP A 24 -8.70 -2.41 2.22
C ASP A 24 -7.97 -1.11 2.64
N GLN A 25 -7.75 -0.93 3.94
CA GLN A 25 -7.03 0.20 4.52
C GLN A 25 -5.73 -0.26 5.16
N LEU A 26 -4.65 0.50 4.93
CA LEU A 26 -3.38 0.27 5.61
C LEU A 26 -3.56 0.43 7.13
N PRO A 27 -2.90 -0.41 7.96
CA PRO A 27 -2.93 -0.26 9.41
C PRO A 27 -2.36 1.09 9.85
N ARG A 28 -2.81 1.58 11.02
CA ARG A 28 -2.21 2.74 11.66
C ARG A 28 -0.75 2.44 12.08
N PRO A 29 0.10 3.47 12.29
CA PRO A 29 1.46 3.27 12.76
C PRO A 29 1.55 2.33 13.96
N GLY A 30 2.43 1.34 13.88
CA GLY A 30 2.58 0.30 14.90
C GLY A 30 3.01 -1.05 14.31
N LYS A 31 2.88 -2.11 15.12
CA LYS A 31 3.36 -3.47 14.77
C LYS A 31 2.70 -4.03 13.50
N GLU A 32 1.40 -3.80 13.32
CA GLU A 32 0.68 -4.25 12.12
C GLU A 32 1.24 -3.59 10.84
N LEU A 33 1.45 -2.27 10.85
CA LEU A 33 1.98 -1.55 9.69
C LEU A 33 3.44 -1.96 9.38
N LEU A 34 4.26 -2.20 10.40
CA LEU A 34 5.62 -2.72 10.22
C LEU A 34 5.60 -4.14 9.64
N GLY A 35 4.66 -4.98 10.08
CA GLY A 35 4.45 -6.31 9.50
C GLY A 35 4.09 -6.23 8.01
N VAL A 36 3.18 -5.32 7.64
CA VAL A 36 2.79 -5.10 6.23
C VAL A 36 3.99 -4.59 5.42
N THR A 37 4.75 -3.65 5.95
CA THR A 37 5.96 -3.10 5.31
C THR A 37 6.97 -4.20 4.99
N ARG A 38 7.22 -5.11 5.95
CA ARG A 38 8.11 -6.26 5.76
C ARG A 38 7.56 -7.26 4.73
N ALA A 39 6.27 -7.58 4.78
CA ALA A 39 5.62 -8.45 3.80
C ALA A 39 5.64 -7.86 2.37
N MET A 40 5.72 -6.53 2.25
CA MET A 40 5.89 -5.84 0.98
C MET A 40 7.34 -5.86 0.44
N GLY A 41 8.29 -6.40 1.22
CA GLY A 41 9.69 -6.56 0.85
C GLY A 41 10.59 -5.38 1.23
N TYR A 42 10.11 -4.46 2.07
CA TYR A 42 10.95 -3.37 2.59
C TYR A 42 11.84 -3.87 3.73
N PRO A 43 13.07 -3.35 3.87
CA PRO A 43 14.02 -3.82 4.88
C PRO A 43 13.47 -3.70 6.31
N PRO A 44 13.65 -4.72 7.17
CA PRO A 44 13.08 -4.74 8.51
C PRO A 44 13.69 -3.71 9.48
N GLU A 45 14.86 -3.17 9.15
CA GLU A 45 15.57 -2.12 9.90
C GLU A 45 14.98 -0.72 9.65
N ARG A 46 14.16 -0.57 8.60
CA ARG A 46 13.51 0.71 8.28
C ARG A 46 12.14 0.80 8.93
N ASP A 47 11.75 2.04 9.25
CA ASP A 47 10.36 2.36 9.56
C ASP A 47 9.45 2.17 8.33
N ALA A 48 8.14 2.31 8.53
CA ALA A 48 7.16 2.19 7.46
C ALA A 48 7.15 3.38 6.48
N GLY A 49 7.98 4.40 6.68
CA GLY A 49 7.93 5.67 5.95
C GLY A 49 8.15 5.51 4.45
N GLN A 50 9.20 4.79 4.05
CA GLN A 50 9.48 4.55 2.63
C GLN A 50 8.32 3.82 1.92
N PHE A 51 7.76 2.79 2.57
CA PHE A 51 6.61 2.08 2.05
C PHE A 51 5.39 2.99 1.89
N LEU A 52 5.09 3.82 2.91
CA LEU A 52 3.98 4.75 2.85
C LEU A 52 4.16 5.80 1.74
N GLU A 53 5.37 6.32 1.57
CA GLU A 53 5.67 7.26 0.50
C GLU A 53 5.45 6.65 -0.89
N ASP A 54 5.95 5.44 -1.12
CA ASP A 54 5.78 4.73 -2.39
C ASP A 54 4.31 4.38 -2.64
N TYR A 55 3.61 3.92 -1.61
CA TYR A 55 2.17 3.67 -1.68
C TYR A 55 1.39 4.95 -2.05
N LEU A 56 1.65 6.06 -1.36
CA LEU A 56 0.99 7.34 -1.62
C LEU A 56 1.35 7.91 -3.00
N ARG A 57 2.61 7.76 -3.43
CA ARG A 57 3.06 8.19 -4.76
C ARG A 57 2.31 7.46 -5.88
N VAL A 58 2.24 6.13 -5.78
CA VAL A 58 1.56 5.29 -6.77
C VAL A 58 0.05 5.54 -6.79
N THR A 59 -0.58 5.67 -5.62
CA THR A 59 -2.03 5.93 -5.52
C THR A 59 -2.40 7.33 -5.99
N ARG A 60 -1.62 8.38 -5.70
CA ARG A 60 -1.83 9.73 -6.25
C ARG A 60 -1.75 9.76 -7.77
N ARG A 61 -0.74 9.13 -8.36
CA ARG A 61 -0.62 9.01 -9.83
C ARG A 61 -1.79 8.23 -10.44
N THR A 62 -2.27 7.20 -9.76
CA THR A 62 -3.44 6.44 -10.23
C THR A 62 -4.69 7.30 -10.14
N ARG A 63 -4.86 8.07 -9.06
CA ARG A 63 -5.99 8.99 -8.90
C ARG A 63 -6.03 10.03 -10.00
N SER A 64 -4.90 10.66 -10.37
CA SER A 64 -4.91 11.65 -11.45
C SER A 64 -5.35 11.08 -12.79
N VAL A 65 -5.06 9.79 -13.07
CA VAL A 65 -5.57 9.12 -14.27
C VAL A 65 -7.09 8.89 -14.17
N VAL A 66 -7.59 8.48 -13.01
CA VAL A 66 -9.03 8.34 -12.76
C VAL A 66 -9.74 9.67 -12.93
N GLU A 67 -9.23 10.75 -12.34
CA GLU A 67 -9.79 12.10 -12.50
C GLU A 67 -9.92 12.47 -13.96
N ARG A 68 -8.83 12.37 -14.72
CA ARG A 68 -8.83 12.71 -16.15
C ARG A 68 -9.78 11.86 -16.99
N VAL A 69 -9.94 10.58 -16.67
CA VAL A 69 -10.75 9.65 -17.47
C VAL A 69 -12.24 9.73 -17.13
N PHE A 70 -12.58 9.95 -15.86
CA PHE A 70 -13.96 9.88 -15.38
C PHE A 70 -14.57 11.26 -15.10
N TYR A 71 -13.77 12.29 -14.84
CA TYR A 71 -14.24 13.58 -14.34
C TYR A 71 -13.72 14.80 -15.13
N GLY A 72 -12.61 14.68 -15.87
CA GLY A 72 -12.07 15.73 -16.75
C GLY A 72 -10.99 16.56 -16.07
#